data_AF-A0A2V6HAU4-F1
#
_entry.id   AF-A0A2V6HAU4-F1
#
_cell.length_a   1.000
_cell.length_b   1.000
_cell.length_c   1.000
_cell.angle_alpha   90.00
_cell.angle_beta   90.00
_cell.angle_gamma   90.00
#
_symmetry.space_group_name_H-M   'P 1'
#
loop_
_entity.id
_entity.type
_entity.pdbx_description
1 polymer ?
#
loop_
_entity_poly.entity_id
_entity_poly.type
_entity_poly.pdbx_seq_one_letter_code
_entity_poly.pdbx_strand_id
1 'polypeptide(L)'
;MPLAEKVFIQAEKAGKLWAMPRSVKFSVEMRFVQLVFFCAPAMCSVSAKEDEGVSAGTVIREINVARKTPALYVTCVRELRSRYNGGFVVLPGEMKWRMNEGLGAIDETVRFLRVTRPERSLTLSSGMCLAAADHCADQAGGRTGHRGSDQSSPADHLSRYGIWAGLWGEDIAYGKTTARAIVLTFVIDDGCLGRPHRKNIFNPNF
;
A
#
# COMPACT_ATOMS: atom_id res chain seq x y z
N MET A 1 16.10 -13.58 11.49
CA MET A 1 14.71 -13.71 11.97
C MET A 1 13.80 -13.04 10.94
N PRO A 2 12.61 -13.58 10.61
CA PRO A 2 11.74 -12.88 9.67
C PRO A 2 11.24 -11.60 10.32
N LEU A 3 11.59 -10.45 9.74
CA LEU A 3 10.99 -9.17 10.07
C LEU A 3 9.52 -9.24 9.63
N ALA A 4 8.61 -9.11 10.58
CA ALA A 4 7.20 -8.90 10.30
C ALA A 4 7.00 -7.41 10.03
N GLU A 5 6.22 -7.09 9.00
CA GLU A 5 5.92 -5.71 8.65
C GLU A 5 4.42 -5.55 8.41
N LYS A 6 3.84 -4.56 9.09
CA LYS A 6 2.40 -4.33 9.14
C LYS A 6 2.08 -2.97 8.58
N VAL A 7 1.01 -2.93 7.81
CA VAL A 7 0.39 -1.69 7.36
C VAL A 7 -1.04 -1.69 7.87
N PHE A 8 -1.32 -0.78 8.80
CA PHE A 8 -2.69 -0.38 9.10
C PHE A 8 -3.08 0.74 8.14
N ILE A 9 -4.27 0.64 7.55
CA ILE A 9 -4.84 1.68 6.69
C ILE A 9 -6.18 2.13 7.30
N GLN A 10 -6.38 3.43 7.50
CA GLN A 10 -7.65 4.01 7.98
C GLN A 10 -8.32 4.87 6.90
N ALA A 11 -9.65 4.88 6.91
CA ALA A 11 -10.50 5.93 6.37
C ALA A 11 -11.05 6.75 7.53
N GLU A 12 -10.84 8.07 7.53
CA GLU A 12 -11.76 8.96 8.24
C GLU A 12 -12.96 9.26 7.34
N LYS A 13 -14.15 8.80 7.72
CA LYS A 13 -15.39 9.22 7.06
C LYS A 13 -15.69 10.65 7.54
N ALA A 14 -15.51 11.65 6.69
CA ALA A 14 -15.94 13.02 6.97
C ALA A 14 -17.45 13.03 7.21
N GLY A 15 -17.85 12.99 8.48
CA GLY A 15 -19.24 13.22 8.88
C GLY A 15 -19.63 14.64 8.50
N LYS A 16 -20.76 14.78 7.79
CA LYS A 16 -21.35 16.08 7.45
C LYS A 16 -21.58 16.91 8.71
N LEU A 17 -20.68 17.83 9.01
CA LEU A 17 -20.92 18.94 9.93
C LEU A 17 -21.61 20.05 9.13
N TRP A 18 -22.92 20.16 9.32
CA TRP A 18 -23.70 21.33 8.93
C TRP A 18 -23.65 22.37 10.06
N ALA A 19 -23.65 23.64 9.66
CA ALA A 19 -23.63 24.91 10.42
C ALA A 19 -22.25 25.37 10.94
N MET A 20 -21.72 26.60 10.76
CA MET A 20 -21.94 27.89 10.03
C MET A 20 -20.65 28.75 10.36
N PRO A 21 -20.40 30.00 9.87
CA PRO A 21 -21.02 30.79 8.80
C PRO A 21 -20.06 31.20 7.67
N ARG A 22 -20.66 31.77 6.61
CA ARG A 22 -19.98 32.48 5.51
C ARG A 22 -19.31 33.75 6.04
N SER A 23 -18.05 33.97 5.66
CA SER A 23 -17.59 35.15 4.91
C SER A 23 -16.08 35.35 5.04
N VAL A 24 -15.34 35.22 3.93
CA VAL A 24 -14.26 36.16 3.57
C VAL A 24 -14.23 36.22 2.04
N LYS A 25 -14.42 37.42 1.48
CA LYS A 25 -14.24 37.73 0.07
C LYS A 25 -12.74 37.88 -0.20
N PHE A 26 -12.20 37.23 -1.23
CA PHE A 26 -10.93 37.65 -1.82
C PHE A 26 -11.06 37.79 -3.33
N SER A 27 -10.50 38.90 -3.81
CA SER A 27 -10.70 39.50 -5.12
C SER A 27 -10.01 38.72 -6.23
N VAL A 28 -10.66 38.69 -7.39
CA VAL A 28 -10.16 38.22 -8.67
C VAL A 28 -9.02 39.12 -9.15
N GLU A 29 -7.95 38.53 -9.66
CA GLU A 29 -7.13 39.10 -10.75
C GLU A 29 -6.56 37.90 -11.53
N MET A 30 -7.11 37.67 -12.72
CA MET A 30 -6.72 36.65 -13.67
C MET A 30 -5.77 37.30 -14.68
N ARG A 31 -4.51 36.86 -14.73
CA ARG A 31 -3.58 37.26 -15.79
C ARG A 31 -3.13 36.04 -16.58
N PHE A 32 -3.61 36.00 -17.83
CA PHE A 32 -3.15 35.10 -18.89
C PHE A 32 -1.71 35.45 -19.27
N VAL A 33 -0.81 34.47 -19.21
CA VAL A 33 0.45 34.51 -19.97
C VAL A 33 0.55 33.19 -20.72
N GLN A 34 0.40 33.26 -22.05
CA GLN A 34 0.78 32.19 -22.95
C GLN A 34 2.29 32.01 -22.89
N LEU A 35 2.74 30.78 -22.61
CA LEU A 35 4.11 30.38 -22.89
C LEU A 35 4.10 28.97 -23.48
N VAL A 36 4.48 28.90 -24.75
CA VAL A 36 4.65 27.68 -25.53
C VAL A 36 5.88 26.96 -24.97
N PHE A 37 5.67 25.84 -24.29
CA PHE A 37 6.76 24.93 -23.90
C PHE A 37 6.75 23.70 -24.81
N PHE A 38 7.78 23.60 -25.65
CA PHE A 38 8.19 22.36 -26.29
C PHE A 38 8.51 21.34 -25.19
N CYS A 39 7.65 20.33 -25.02
CA CYS A 39 7.93 19.21 -24.13
C CYS A 39 8.41 18.03 -24.99
N ALA A 40 9.73 17.83 -25.02
CA ALA A 40 10.34 16.59 -25.48
C ALA A 40 9.75 15.40 -24.67
N PRO A 41 9.66 14.19 -25.23
CA PRO A 41 9.19 13.05 -24.48
C PRO A 41 10.18 12.76 -23.34
N ALA A 42 9.80 13.16 -22.13
CA ALA A 42 10.47 12.71 -20.93
C ALA A 42 10.27 11.20 -20.84
N MET A 43 11.27 10.42 -21.26
CA MET A 43 11.41 9.06 -20.78
C MET A 43 11.56 9.14 -19.27
N CYS A 44 10.46 8.92 -18.57
CA CYS A 44 10.44 8.77 -17.13
C CYS A 44 11.04 7.39 -16.83
N SER A 45 12.37 7.29 -16.86
CA SER A 45 13.07 6.23 -16.17
C SER A 45 12.91 6.50 -14.68
N VAL A 46 11.82 5.95 -14.11
CA VAL A 46 11.71 5.80 -12.67
C VAL A 46 12.80 4.82 -12.26
N SER A 47 13.98 5.37 -11.96
CA SER A 47 15.01 4.64 -11.23
C SER A 47 14.48 4.43 -9.82
N ALA A 48 13.87 3.26 -9.61
CA ALA A 48 13.51 2.82 -8.28
C ALA A 48 14.83 2.67 -7.49
N LYS A 49 14.98 3.45 -6.42
CA LYS A 49 16.00 3.16 -5.41
C LYS A 49 15.61 1.82 -4.75
N GLU A 50 16.14 0.73 -5.28
CA GLU A 50 15.84 -0.64 -4.81
C GLU A 50 16.51 -0.99 -3.47
N ASP A 51 17.22 -0.06 -2.83
CA ASP A 51 18.07 -0.29 -1.65
C ASP A 51 17.65 0.48 -0.39
N GLU A 52 16.47 1.12 -0.35
CA GLU A 52 15.96 1.62 0.93
C GLU A 52 15.34 0.46 1.72
N GLY A 53 15.98 0.12 2.85
CA GLY A 53 15.46 -0.83 3.83
C GLY A 53 14.05 -0.49 4.29
N VAL A 54 13.36 -1.46 4.88
CA VAL A 54 11.93 -1.27 5.07
C VAL A 54 11.56 -0.49 6.33
N SER A 55 10.59 0.40 6.15
CA SER A 55 10.02 1.27 7.17
C SER A 55 8.58 1.62 6.79
N ALA A 56 7.79 2.10 7.75
CA ALA A 56 6.43 2.60 7.45
C ALA A 56 6.43 3.65 6.32
N GLY A 57 7.46 4.51 6.28
CA GLY A 57 7.63 5.53 5.25
C GLY A 57 7.90 4.96 3.86
N THR A 58 8.74 3.93 3.72
CA THR A 58 9.02 3.31 2.42
C THR A 58 7.81 2.53 1.92
N VAL A 59 7.10 1.82 2.81
CA VAL A 59 5.92 1.02 2.45
C VAL A 59 4.75 1.91 2.03
N ILE A 60 4.43 2.99 2.76
CA ILE A 60 3.32 3.88 2.37
C ILE A 60 3.60 4.61 1.06
N ARG A 61 4.87 4.96 0.79
CA ARG A 61 5.28 5.55 -0.50
C ARG A 61 5.00 4.57 -1.62
N GLU A 62 5.38 3.31 -1.45
CA GLU A 62 5.19 2.27 -2.46
C GLU A 62 3.71 1.93 -2.67
N ILE A 63 2.91 1.86 -1.61
CA ILE A 63 1.45 1.74 -1.70
C ILE A 63 0.86 2.90 -2.52
N ASN A 64 1.34 4.13 -2.28
CA ASN A 64 0.88 5.30 -3.00
C ASN A 64 1.31 5.30 -4.48
N VAL A 65 2.40 4.66 -4.85
CA VAL A 65 2.74 4.40 -6.26
C VAL A 65 1.68 3.49 -6.87
N ALA A 66 1.40 2.33 -6.26
CA ALA A 66 0.37 1.41 -6.74
C ALA A 66 -1.01 2.08 -6.87
N ARG A 67 -1.43 2.85 -5.86
CA ARG A 67 -2.72 3.57 -5.82
C ARG A 67 -2.84 4.67 -6.87
N LYS A 68 -1.83 5.53 -7.02
CA LYS A 68 -1.91 6.69 -7.92
C LYS A 68 -1.66 6.34 -9.37
N THR A 69 -0.89 5.30 -9.64
CA THR A 69 -0.50 4.93 -11.01
C THR A 69 -0.67 3.44 -11.27
N PRO A 70 -1.89 2.86 -11.06
CA PRO A 70 -2.10 1.42 -11.18
C PRO A 70 -1.71 0.87 -12.56
N ALA A 71 -1.99 1.62 -13.63
CA ALA A 71 -1.60 1.25 -14.99
C ALA A 71 -0.07 1.19 -15.20
N LEU A 72 0.71 2.04 -14.51
CA LEU A 72 2.18 1.95 -14.52
C LEU A 72 2.68 0.81 -13.61
N TYR A 73 1.97 0.54 -12.52
CA TYR A 73 2.28 -0.56 -11.61
C TYR A 73 2.18 -1.94 -12.27
N VAL A 74 1.41 -2.05 -13.37
CA VAL A 74 1.40 -3.22 -14.26
C VAL A 74 2.82 -3.62 -14.69
N THR A 75 3.71 -2.66 -14.95
CA THR A 75 5.09 -2.96 -15.38
C THR A 75 5.83 -3.75 -14.30
N CYS A 76 5.71 -3.33 -13.04
CA CYS A 76 6.32 -4.01 -11.89
C CYS A 76 5.79 -5.44 -11.73
N VAL A 77 4.48 -5.63 -11.91
CA VAL A 77 3.86 -6.97 -11.81
C VAL A 77 4.24 -7.85 -13.00
N ARG A 78 4.31 -7.30 -14.22
CA ARG A 78 4.68 -8.07 -15.43
C ARG A 78 6.12 -8.56 -15.40
N GLU A 79 7.03 -7.79 -14.82
CA GLU A 79 8.44 -8.20 -14.64
C GLU A 79 8.55 -9.48 -13.80
N LEU A 80 7.62 -9.74 -12.89
CA LEU A 80 7.61 -10.97 -12.11
C LEU A 80 7.38 -12.23 -12.97
N ARG A 81 6.69 -12.08 -14.11
CA ARG A 81 6.44 -13.21 -15.02
C ARG A 81 7.75 -13.77 -15.59
N SER A 82 8.72 -12.93 -15.94
CA SER A 82 10.02 -13.40 -16.45
C SER A 82 10.90 -14.00 -15.36
N ARG A 83 10.62 -13.69 -14.09
CA ARG A 83 11.32 -14.23 -12.91
C ARG A 83 10.64 -15.48 -12.34
N TYR A 84 9.55 -15.95 -12.95
CA TYR A 84 8.84 -17.14 -12.52
C TYR A 84 9.53 -18.40 -13.03
N ASN A 85 9.84 -19.33 -12.13
CA ASN A 85 10.41 -20.63 -12.46
C ASN A 85 9.95 -21.69 -11.44
N GLY A 86 9.40 -22.80 -11.94
CA GLY A 86 9.09 -23.99 -11.11
C GLY A 86 8.16 -23.74 -9.91
N GLY A 87 7.22 -22.79 -10.01
CA GLY A 87 6.31 -22.45 -8.90
C GLY A 87 6.83 -21.37 -7.95
N PHE A 88 8.00 -20.78 -8.25
CA PHE A 88 8.59 -19.69 -7.48
C PHE A 88 8.74 -18.45 -8.34
N VAL A 89 8.71 -17.30 -7.69
CA VAL A 89 9.08 -16.01 -8.30
C VAL A 89 10.14 -15.33 -7.44
N VAL A 90 11.15 -14.73 -8.09
CA VAL A 90 12.15 -13.91 -7.40
C VAL A 90 11.65 -12.47 -7.34
N LEU A 91 11.37 -11.99 -6.13
CA LEU A 91 10.94 -10.62 -5.87
C LEU A 91 12.15 -9.67 -5.73
N PRO A 92 11.94 -8.35 -5.85
CA PRO A 92 12.98 -7.36 -5.52
C PRO A 92 13.56 -7.58 -4.11
N GLY A 93 14.89 -7.52 -3.99
CA GLY A 93 15.61 -7.95 -2.79
C GLY A 93 15.96 -9.45 -2.78
N GLU A 94 15.95 -10.11 -3.95
CA GLU A 94 16.41 -11.49 -4.19
C GLU A 94 15.69 -12.58 -3.38
N MET A 95 14.52 -12.28 -2.84
CA MET A 95 13.75 -13.23 -2.05
C MET A 95 12.83 -14.07 -2.95
N LYS A 96 12.95 -15.38 -2.80
CA LYS A 96 12.13 -16.38 -3.51
C LYS A 96 10.78 -16.52 -2.81
N TRP A 97 9.71 -16.26 -3.56
CA TRP A 97 8.33 -16.45 -3.10
C TRP A 97 7.70 -17.63 -3.83
N ARG A 98 7.29 -18.65 -3.06
CA ARG A 98 6.50 -19.77 -3.58
C ARG A 98 5.07 -19.29 -3.84
N MET A 99 4.59 -19.50 -5.05
CA MET A 99 3.23 -19.14 -5.45
C MET A 99 2.28 -20.34 -5.32
N ASN A 100 1.06 -20.07 -4.87
CA ASN A 100 -0.03 -21.03 -4.73
C ASN A 100 -0.80 -21.18 -6.05
N GLU A 101 -1.09 -20.07 -6.74
CA GLU A 101 -1.85 -20.04 -8.00
C GLU A 101 -0.94 -19.84 -9.22
N GLY A 102 0.32 -19.46 -9.00
CA GLY A 102 1.34 -19.31 -10.03
C GLY A 102 1.07 -18.13 -10.97
N LEU A 103 1.40 -18.30 -12.26
CA LEU A 103 1.27 -17.25 -13.27
C LEU A 103 -0.15 -16.70 -13.41
N GLY A 104 -1.18 -17.50 -13.07
CA GLY A 104 -2.57 -17.06 -13.10
C GLY A 104 -2.84 -15.86 -12.19
N ALA A 105 -2.26 -15.83 -10.99
CA ALA A 105 -2.41 -14.69 -10.06
C ALA A 105 -1.72 -13.44 -10.60
N ILE A 106 -0.57 -13.58 -11.27
CA ILE A 106 0.14 -12.46 -11.91
C ILE A 106 -0.72 -11.88 -13.04
N ASP A 107 -1.24 -12.72 -13.94
CA ASP A 107 -2.04 -12.29 -15.08
C ASP A 107 -3.38 -11.66 -14.65
N GLU A 108 -4.00 -12.22 -13.62
CA GLU A 108 -5.21 -11.66 -12.99
C GLU A 108 -4.93 -10.26 -12.42
N THR A 109 -3.83 -10.11 -11.69
CA THR A 109 -3.42 -8.83 -11.11
C THR A 109 -3.15 -7.77 -12.19
N VAL A 110 -2.49 -8.15 -13.29
CA VAL A 110 -2.29 -7.27 -14.44
C VAL A 110 -3.62 -6.81 -15.03
N ARG A 111 -4.60 -7.71 -15.18
CA ARG A 111 -5.93 -7.37 -15.68
C ARG A 111 -6.65 -6.39 -14.74
N PHE A 112 -6.59 -6.64 -13.43
CA PHE A 112 -7.15 -5.73 -12.42
C PHE A 112 -6.53 -4.33 -12.56
N LEU A 113 -5.20 -4.21 -12.46
CA LEU A 113 -4.51 -2.92 -12.44
C LEU A 113 -4.71 -2.09 -13.71
N ARG A 114 -4.96 -2.72 -14.87
CA ARG A 114 -5.24 -2.01 -16.12
C ARG A 114 -6.57 -1.24 -16.11
N VAL A 115 -7.55 -1.73 -15.37
CA VAL A 115 -8.90 -1.12 -15.31
C VAL A 115 -9.15 -0.37 -14.00
N THR A 116 -8.27 -0.55 -13.02
CA THR A 116 -8.31 0.18 -11.75
C THR A 116 -8.08 1.67 -11.96
N ARG A 117 -8.97 2.49 -11.40
CA ARG A 117 -8.84 3.95 -11.42
C ARG A 117 -7.78 4.39 -10.41
N PRO A 118 -6.99 5.43 -10.70
CA PRO A 118 -6.13 6.05 -9.70
C PRO A 118 -6.90 6.48 -8.45
N GLU A 119 -6.33 6.21 -7.28
CA GLU A 119 -6.90 6.58 -5.98
C GLU A 119 -6.06 7.65 -5.28
N ARG A 120 -6.68 8.32 -4.29
CA ARG A 120 -5.99 9.31 -3.45
C ARG A 120 -4.87 8.65 -2.64
N SER A 121 -3.81 9.43 -2.40
CA SER A 121 -2.72 8.99 -1.54
C SER A 121 -3.19 8.81 -0.10
N LEU A 122 -2.68 7.77 0.52
CA LEU A 122 -2.74 7.54 1.96
C LEU A 122 -1.62 8.30 2.66
N THR A 123 -1.88 8.68 3.90
CA THR A 123 -0.91 9.31 4.80
C THR A 123 -0.71 8.43 6.02
N LEU A 124 0.47 8.50 6.64
CA LEU A 124 0.72 7.81 7.89
C LEU A 124 -0.08 8.45 9.03
N SER A 125 -0.58 7.61 9.94
CA SER A 125 -1.12 8.02 11.23
C SER A 125 -0.18 7.54 12.32
N SER A 126 0.26 8.45 13.20
CA SER A 126 1.20 8.12 14.27
C SER A 126 0.67 7.00 15.18
N GLY A 127 -0.62 7.03 15.54
CA GLY A 127 -1.21 6.00 16.40
C GLY A 127 -1.26 4.63 15.72
N MET A 128 -1.57 4.59 14.43
CA MET A 128 -1.56 3.35 13.65
C MET A 128 -0.15 2.79 13.45
N CYS A 129 0.84 3.66 13.24
CA CYS A 129 2.23 3.25 13.16
C CYS A 129 2.71 2.62 14.47
N LEU A 130 2.33 3.17 15.63
CA LEU A 130 2.64 2.61 16.94
C LEU A 130 1.96 1.25 17.14
N ALA A 131 0.68 1.14 16.80
CA ALA A 131 -0.04 -0.14 16.85
C ALA A 131 0.61 -1.23 15.96
N ALA A 132 1.02 -0.87 14.73
CA ALA A 132 1.77 -1.77 13.84
C ALA A 132 3.10 -2.19 14.46
N ALA A 133 3.87 -1.23 14.97
CA ALA A 133 5.19 -1.49 15.55
C ALA A 133 5.11 -2.45 16.75
N ASP A 134 4.16 -2.22 17.66
CA ASP A 134 3.92 -3.11 18.81
C ASP A 134 3.57 -4.52 18.38
N HIS A 135 2.66 -4.65 17.42
CA HIS A 135 2.22 -5.95 16.94
C HIS A 135 3.28 -6.66 16.08
N CYS A 136 4.21 -5.93 15.47
CA CYS A 136 5.41 -6.51 14.86
C CYS A 136 6.38 -7.02 15.94
N ALA A 137 6.59 -6.25 17.01
CA ALA A 137 7.45 -6.64 18.13
C ALA A 137 6.91 -7.89 18.85
N ASP A 138 5.59 -7.97 19.07
CA ASP A 138 4.92 -9.14 19.64
C ASP A 138 5.13 -10.41 18.79
N GLN A 139 5.27 -10.26 17.47
CA GLN A 139 5.48 -11.35 16.54
C GLN A 139 6.95 -11.71 16.30
N ALA A 140 7.90 -10.99 16.89
CA ALA A 140 9.32 -11.28 16.76
C ALA A 140 9.69 -12.71 17.22
N GLY A 141 8.90 -13.28 18.15
CA GLY A 141 9.01 -14.67 18.61
C GLY A 141 8.51 -15.75 17.63
N GLY A 142 8.10 -15.38 16.41
CA GLY A 142 7.68 -16.31 15.36
C GLY A 142 6.17 -16.59 15.29
N ARG A 143 5.35 -15.89 16.09
CA ARG A 143 3.89 -15.91 15.95
C ARG A 143 3.49 -15.17 14.67
N THR A 144 2.40 -15.59 14.04
CA THR A 144 1.85 -14.96 12.83
C THR A 144 0.34 -14.76 12.95
N GLY A 145 -0.22 -13.90 12.08
CA GLY A 145 -1.65 -13.58 12.03
C GLY A 145 -2.03 -12.27 12.71
N HIS A 146 -3.34 -12.00 12.78
CA HIS A 146 -3.88 -10.72 13.24
C HIS A 146 -3.97 -10.57 14.76
N ARG A 147 -3.97 -11.66 15.54
CA ARG A 147 -4.11 -11.60 17.00
C ARG A 147 -2.76 -11.49 17.70
N GLY A 148 -2.72 -10.70 18.77
CA GLY A 148 -1.57 -10.60 19.68
C GLY A 148 -1.34 -11.89 20.49
N SER A 149 -0.19 -11.99 21.15
CA SER A 149 0.13 -13.06 22.11
C SER A 149 -0.83 -13.08 23.31
N ASP A 150 -1.31 -11.92 23.71
CA ASP A 150 -2.32 -11.66 24.74
C ASP A 150 -3.78 -11.83 24.25
N GLN A 151 -3.99 -12.39 23.05
CA GLN A 151 -5.29 -12.53 22.36
C GLN A 151 -5.97 -11.22 21.92
N SER A 152 -5.31 -10.08 22.11
CA SER A 152 -5.82 -8.79 21.63
C SER A 152 -6.05 -8.81 20.12
N SER A 153 -7.15 -8.18 19.71
CA SER A 153 -7.53 -7.99 18.32
C SER A 153 -6.84 -6.75 17.73
N PRO A 154 -6.79 -6.61 16.39
CA PRO A 154 -6.25 -5.40 15.77
C PRO A 154 -6.97 -4.11 16.22
N ALA A 155 -8.27 -4.20 16.49
CA ALA A 155 -9.04 -3.08 17.05
C ALA A 155 -8.55 -2.68 18.45
N ASP A 156 -8.16 -3.65 19.27
CA ASP A 156 -7.58 -3.38 20.59
C ASP A 156 -6.22 -2.69 20.45
N HIS A 157 -5.40 -3.09 19.46
CA HIS A 157 -4.11 -2.46 19.18
C HIS A 157 -4.27 -0.99 18.78
N LEU A 158 -5.20 -0.69 17.87
CA LEU A 158 -5.50 0.68 17.45
C LEU A 158 -5.97 1.54 18.64
N SER A 159 -6.83 0.97 19.49
CA SER A 159 -7.40 1.67 20.64
C SER A 159 -6.38 2.02 21.74
N ARG A 160 -5.19 1.40 21.75
CA ARG A 160 -4.10 1.76 22.68
C ARG A 160 -3.50 3.14 22.36
N TYR A 161 -3.54 3.55 21.10
CA TYR A 161 -2.80 4.70 20.59
C TYR A 161 -3.68 5.80 20.00
N GLY A 162 -4.99 5.75 20.24
CA GLY A 162 -5.89 6.82 19.86
C GLY A 162 -7.34 6.38 19.78
N ILE A 163 -8.17 7.30 19.29
CA ILE A 163 -9.57 7.05 18.97
C ILE A 163 -9.65 6.89 17.46
N TRP A 164 -10.12 5.74 16.99
CA TRP A 164 -10.36 5.50 15.58
C TRP A 164 -11.86 5.50 15.30
N ALA A 165 -12.24 6.03 14.14
CA ALA A 165 -13.60 6.04 13.65
C ALA A 165 -13.60 5.74 12.15
N GLY A 166 -14.70 5.19 11.63
CA GLY A 166 -14.81 4.85 10.22
C GLY A 166 -14.28 3.46 9.88
N LEU A 167 -13.72 3.32 8.68
CA LEU A 167 -13.18 2.05 8.18
C LEU A 167 -11.70 1.96 8.51
N TRP A 168 -11.23 0.75 8.80
CA TRP A 168 -9.80 0.45 8.91
C TRP A 168 -9.54 -0.94 8.33
N GLY A 169 -8.28 -1.19 7.97
CA GLY A 169 -7.78 -2.49 7.52
C GLY A 169 -6.38 -2.74 8.06
N GLU A 170 -6.02 -4.01 8.17
CA GLU A 170 -4.68 -4.47 8.55
C GLU A 170 -4.17 -5.42 7.47
N ASP A 171 -3.02 -5.10 6.90
CA ASP A 171 -2.26 -5.97 6.02
C ASP A 171 -0.92 -6.32 6.67
N ILE A 172 -0.54 -7.61 6.65
CA ILE A 172 0.67 -8.12 7.33
C ILE A 172 1.53 -8.90 6.34
N ALA A 173 2.81 -8.53 6.22
CA ALA A 173 3.80 -9.23 5.44
C ALA A 173 4.90 -9.81 6.33
N TYR A 174 5.47 -10.95 5.90
CA TYR A 174 6.54 -11.65 6.61
C TYR A 174 7.72 -11.93 5.69
N GLY A 175 8.94 -11.68 6.19
CA GLY A 175 10.18 -12.12 5.55
C GLY A 175 10.53 -11.39 4.26
N LYS A 176 9.93 -10.22 4.01
CA LYS A 176 10.21 -9.34 2.88
C LYS A 176 11.23 -8.28 3.32
N THR A 177 12.13 -7.90 2.43
CA THR A 177 13.25 -6.99 2.74
C THR A 177 13.19 -5.68 1.99
N THR A 178 12.19 -5.50 1.11
CA THR A 178 11.95 -4.25 0.37
C THR A 178 10.47 -3.89 0.42
N ALA A 179 10.17 -2.60 0.44
CA ALA A 179 8.79 -2.10 0.36
C ALA A 179 8.09 -2.59 -0.92
N ARG A 180 8.80 -2.59 -2.05
CA ARG A 180 8.28 -3.11 -3.33
C ARG A 180 7.88 -4.58 -3.23
N ALA A 181 8.69 -5.43 -2.60
CA ALA A 181 8.33 -6.84 -2.42
C ALA A 181 7.06 -7.00 -1.57
N ILE A 182 6.91 -6.23 -0.49
CA ILE A 182 5.71 -6.26 0.37
C ILE A 182 4.47 -5.88 -0.43
N VAL A 183 4.51 -4.72 -1.09
CA VAL A 183 3.35 -4.21 -1.83
C VAL A 183 3.01 -5.11 -3.02
N LEU A 184 4.00 -5.68 -3.71
CA LEU A 184 3.74 -6.68 -4.75
C LEU A 184 3.00 -7.90 -4.19
N THR A 185 3.40 -8.42 -3.01
CA THR A 185 2.70 -9.55 -2.41
C THR A 185 1.28 -9.22 -1.98
N PHE A 186 1.01 -8.02 -1.46
CA PHE A 186 -0.34 -7.59 -1.11
C PHE A 186 -1.22 -7.33 -2.34
N VAL A 187 -0.66 -6.76 -3.41
CA VAL A 187 -1.42 -6.49 -4.64
C VAL A 187 -1.71 -7.79 -5.40
N ILE A 188 -0.76 -8.73 -5.46
CA ILE A 188 -1.00 -10.02 -6.11
C ILE A 188 -1.92 -10.89 -5.24
N ASP A 189 -1.68 -10.89 -3.93
CA ASP A 189 -2.47 -11.57 -2.91
C ASP A 189 -2.72 -13.06 -3.22
N ASP A 190 -1.67 -13.71 -3.71
CA ASP A 190 -1.68 -15.10 -4.16
C ASP A 190 -2.00 -16.06 -3.00
N GLY A 191 -2.95 -16.97 -3.24
CA GLY A 191 -3.48 -17.89 -2.23
C GLY A 191 -4.63 -17.32 -1.38
N CYS A 192 -4.90 -16.02 -1.44
CA CYS A 192 -5.96 -15.39 -0.65
C CYS A 192 -7.24 -15.19 -1.48
N LEU A 193 -8.27 -15.99 -1.19
CA LEU A 193 -9.56 -15.86 -1.84
C LEU A 193 -10.12 -14.44 -1.69
N GLY A 194 -10.53 -13.85 -2.81
CA GLY A 194 -11.13 -12.52 -2.84
C GLY A 194 -10.15 -11.35 -2.66
N ARG A 195 -8.84 -11.62 -2.58
CA ARG A 195 -7.75 -10.63 -2.62
C ARG A 195 -7.91 -9.51 -1.56
N PRO A 196 -8.12 -9.85 -0.28
CA PRO A 196 -8.41 -8.88 0.78
C PRO A 196 -7.35 -7.77 0.93
N HIS A 197 -6.06 -8.10 0.86
CA HIS A 197 -4.99 -7.11 1.02
C HIS A 197 -4.98 -6.13 -0.16
N ARG A 198 -5.15 -6.64 -1.39
CA ARG A 198 -5.32 -5.78 -2.57
C ARG A 198 -6.53 -4.86 -2.42
N LYS A 199 -7.65 -5.36 -1.90
CA LYS A 199 -8.85 -4.54 -1.67
C LYS A 199 -8.62 -3.45 -0.64
N ASN A 200 -7.86 -3.73 0.42
CA ASN A 200 -7.45 -2.70 1.38
C ASN A 200 -6.62 -1.62 0.69
N ILE A 201 -5.57 -2.01 -0.05
CA ILE A 201 -4.70 -1.06 -0.78
C ILE A 201 -5.48 -0.18 -1.75
N PHE A 202 -6.51 -0.67 -2.44
CA PHE A 202 -7.26 0.09 -3.45
C PHE A 202 -8.63 0.58 -2.97
N ASN A 203 -8.92 0.57 -1.66
CA ASN A 203 -10.19 1.07 -1.15
C ASN A 203 -10.25 2.61 -1.29
N PRO A 204 -11.23 3.18 -2.02
CA PRO A 204 -11.36 4.64 -2.21
C PRO A 204 -11.81 5.38 -0.95
N ASN A 205 -12.34 4.64 0.03
CA ASN A 205 -12.78 5.22 1.28
C ASN A 205 -11.62 5.49 2.24
N PHE A 206 -10.51 4.76 2.12
CA PHE A 206 -9.26 5.02 2.83
C PHE A 206 -8.56 6.28 2.27
#